data_AF-V8NLP3-F1
#
_entry.id   AF-V8NLP3-F1
#
_cell.length_a   1.000
_cell.length_b   1.000
_cell.length_c   1.000
_cell.angle_alpha   90.00
_cell.angle_beta   90.00
_cell.angle_gamma   90.00
#
_symmetry.space_group_name_H-M   'P 1'
#
loop_
_entity.id
_entity.type
_entity.pdbx_description
1 polymer ?
#
loop_
_entity_poly.entity_id
_entity_poly.type
_entity_poly.pdbx_seq_one_letter_code
_entity_poly.pdbx_strand_id
1 'polypeptide(L)'
;MIPRKEINMVPDMAKWKRSQPIEKLVTLLNTLDRWIDETPPVDQPSRFGNKAFRTWYAKVDQGAESLVATVVPKQQAEAVPEVAVYLKESVGNSTRIDYGTEVMRKLQKTYRMEPAGSQGVWGLDDFQFLPFIWGSSQLIDHPNLEPRHFVDEKVMKTGPFPEHSNQLWNISAVPSWSKVNQGLIRMYKAECLEKFPVIQHFKFGSLLPIQPVAP
;
A
#
# COMPACT_ATOMS: atom_id res chain seq x y z
N MET A 1 20.91 2.28 12.14
CA MET A 1 20.40 3.46 12.88
C MET A 1 19.39 4.13 11.97
N ILE A 2 18.08 4.02 12.25
CA ILE A 2 17.05 4.65 11.39
C ILE A 2 17.14 6.16 11.63
N PRO A 3 17.26 7.01 10.59
CA PRO A 3 17.33 8.45 10.77
C PRO A 3 16.10 8.94 11.53
N ARG A 4 16.29 9.39 12.79
CA ARG A 4 15.21 9.87 13.68
C ARG A 4 14.49 11.13 13.17
N LYS A 5 14.88 11.70 12.03
CA LYS A 5 14.49 13.06 11.63
C LYS A 5 13.46 13.13 10.50
N GLU A 6 13.15 12.06 9.79
CA GLU A 6 12.35 12.18 8.55
C GLU A 6 10.86 11.90 8.73
N ILE A 7 10.43 11.27 9.83
CA ILE A 7 9.01 10.92 10.07
C ILE A 7 8.61 11.14 11.53
N ASN A 8 9.04 12.25 12.13
CA ASN A 8 8.47 12.71 13.41
C ASN A 8 7.47 13.82 13.12
N MET A 9 6.22 13.62 13.55
CA MET A 9 5.15 14.61 13.65
C MET A 9 4.98 15.47 12.38
N VAL A 10 3.97 15.15 11.56
CA VAL A 10 3.43 16.11 10.58
C VAL A 10 2.15 16.72 11.17
N PRO A 11 2.24 17.66 12.14
CA PRO A 11 1.06 18.29 12.71
C PRO A 11 0.37 19.23 11.72
N ASP A 12 1.03 19.55 10.60
CA ASP A 12 0.48 20.40 9.55
C ASP A 12 0.92 19.94 8.16
N MET A 13 0.06 19.16 7.51
CA MET A 13 0.23 18.74 6.10
C MET A 13 0.24 19.94 5.14
N ALA A 14 -0.28 21.11 5.53
CA ALA A 14 -0.31 22.30 4.69
C ALA A 14 1.04 23.03 4.61
N LYS A 15 1.99 22.73 5.52
CA LYS A 15 3.33 23.34 5.52
C LYS A 15 4.25 22.82 4.39
N TRP A 16 3.96 21.64 3.84
CA TRP A 16 4.82 21.01 2.84
C TRP A 16 4.46 21.48 1.44
N LYS A 17 5.43 22.15 0.79
CA LYS A 17 5.28 22.56 -0.61
C LYS A 17 5.14 21.30 -1.48
N ARG A 18 4.05 21.22 -2.24
CA ARG A 18 3.88 20.21 -3.27
C ARG A 18 4.81 20.56 -4.43
N SER A 19 5.72 19.65 -4.76
CA SER A 19 6.53 19.79 -5.95
C SER A 19 5.72 19.38 -7.18
N GLN A 20 6.10 19.88 -8.36
CA GLN A 20 5.44 19.51 -9.62
C GLN A 20 5.36 17.99 -9.85
N PRO A 21 6.41 17.17 -9.56
CA PRO A 21 6.29 15.71 -9.64
C PRO A 21 5.22 15.12 -8.71
N ILE A 22 5.05 15.65 -7.49
CA ILE A 22 4.03 15.19 -6.55
C ILE A 22 2.62 15.49 -7.08
N GLU A 23 2.40 16.68 -7.65
CA GLU A 23 1.11 17.02 -8.27
C GLU A 23 0.79 16.08 -9.43
N LYS A 24 1.78 15.79 -10.28
CA LYS A 24 1.64 14.84 -11.41
C LYS A 24 1.36 13.42 -10.93
N LEU A 25 2.00 12.97 -9.84
CA LEU A 25 1.69 11.67 -9.21
C LEU A 25 0.26 11.62 -8.69
N VAL A 26 -0.24 12.70 -8.07
CA VAL A 26 -1.65 12.78 -7.65
C VAL A 26 -2.59 12.72 -8.87
N THR A 27 -2.27 13.44 -9.96
CA THR A 27 -3.04 13.37 -11.22
C THR A 27 -3.04 11.97 -11.83
N LEU A 28 -1.91 11.26 -11.76
CA LEU A 28 -1.81 9.86 -12.18
C LEU A 28 -2.77 8.99 -11.36
N LEU A 29 -2.75 9.11 -10.03
CA LEU A 29 -3.66 8.36 -9.14
C LEU A 29 -5.13 8.69 -9.40
N ASN A 30 -5.47 9.97 -9.64
CA ASN A 30 -6.82 10.38 -10.01
C ASN A 30 -7.26 9.78 -11.36
N THR A 31 -6.32 9.56 -12.29
CA THR A 31 -6.62 8.90 -13.56
C THR A 31 -6.96 7.42 -13.35
N LEU A 32 -6.20 6.73 -12.50
CA LEU A 32 -6.51 5.36 -12.10
C LEU A 32 -7.88 5.26 -11.42
N ASP A 33 -8.20 6.22 -10.53
CA ASP A 33 -9.49 6.30 -9.84
C ASP A 33 -10.66 6.52 -10.81
N ARG A 34 -10.52 7.46 -11.76
CA ARG A 34 -11.53 7.70 -12.80
C ARG A 34 -11.78 6.45 -13.65
N TRP A 35 -10.73 5.68 -13.98
CA TRP A 35 -10.91 4.44 -14.71
C TRP A 35 -11.74 3.40 -13.95
N ILE A 36 -11.76 3.44 -12.61
CA ILE A 36 -12.65 2.59 -11.80
C ILE A 36 -14.10 2.98 -12.06
N ASP A 37 -14.41 4.28 -12.05
CA ASP A 37 -15.76 4.79 -12.29
C ASP A 37 -16.26 4.44 -13.70
N GLU A 38 -15.35 4.47 -14.68
CA GLU A 38 -15.63 4.07 -16.07
C GLU A 38 -15.70 2.55 -16.28
N THR A 39 -15.38 1.75 -15.26
CA THR A 39 -15.32 0.29 -15.37
C THR A 39 -16.15 -0.34 -14.25
N PRO A 40 -17.49 -0.17 -14.29
CA PRO A 40 -18.37 -0.63 -13.23
C PRO A 40 -18.35 -2.15 -13.08
N PRO A 41 -18.65 -2.68 -11.88
CA PRO A 41 -18.78 -4.12 -11.66
C PRO A 41 -19.80 -4.75 -12.60
N VAL A 42 -19.49 -5.93 -13.11
CA VAL A 42 -20.41 -6.71 -13.95
C VAL A 42 -21.13 -7.76 -13.12
N ASP A 43 -22.34 -8.13 -13.55
CA ASP A 43 -23.04 -9.28 -12.99
C ASP A 43 -22.25 -10.56 -13.33
N GLN A 44 -22.10 -11.43 -12.34
CA GLN A 44 -21.31 -12.65 -12.48
C GLN A 44 -21.73 -13.73 -11.49
N PRO A 45 -21.56 -15.02 -11.84
CA PRO A 45 -21.90 -16.11 -10.93
C PRO A 45 -21.00 -16.18 -9.68
N SER A 46 -19.75 -15.72 -9.79
CA SER A 46 -18.78 -15.79 -8.69
C SER A 46 -19.04 -14.68 -7.67
N ARG A 47 -19.07 -15.05 -6.39
CA ARG A 47 -19.12 -14.10 -5.26
C ARG A 47 -17.76 -13.43 -4.96
N PHE A 48 -16.67 -14.01 -5.43
CA PHE A 48 -15.28 -13.54 -5.23
C PHE A 48 -14.74 -12.91 -6.52
N GLY A 49 -14.01 -11.80 -6.40
CA GLY A 49 -13.29 -11.13 -7.49
C GLY A 49 -14.16 -10.75 -8.70
N ASN A 50 -14.52 -9.48 -8.83
CA ASN A 50 -15.31 -9.02 -9.98
C ASN A 50 -14.46 -8.94 -11.26
N LYS A 51 -14.94 -9.56 -12.35
CA LYS A 51 -14.26 -9.62 -13.65
C LYS A 51 -14.00 -8.24 -14.27
N ALA A 52 -14.78 -7.21 -13.91
CA ALA A 52 -14.53 -5.84 -14.33
C ALA A 52 -13.13 -5.33 -13.94
N PHE A 53 -12.52 -5.89 -12.88
CA PHE A 53 -11.13 -5.60 -12.52
C PHE A 53 -10.15 -5.91 -13.66
N ARG A 54 -10.38 -6.95 -14.45
CA ARG A 54 -9.51 -7.29 -15.59
C ARG A 54 -9.58 -6.25 -16.68
N THR A 55 -10.78 -5.71 -16.93
CA THR A 55 -10.99 -4.60 -17.87
C THR A 55 -10.27 -3.35 -17.39
N TRP A 56 -10.36 -3.04 -16.09
CA TRP A 56 -9.64 -1.92 -15.49
C TRP A 56 -8.12 -2.12 -15.57
N TYR A 57 -7.63 -3.30 -15.20
CA TYR A 57 -6.20 -3.64 -15.23
C TYR A 57 -5.65 -3.56 -16.66
N ALA A 58 -6.41 -3.97 -17.68
CA ALA A 58 -6.00 -3.84 -19.07
C ALA A 58 -5.79 -2.36 -19.48
N LYS A 59 -6.61 -1.42 -18.97
CA LYS A 59 -6.37 0.02 -19.16
C LYS A 59 -5.06 0.45 -18.50
N VAL A 60 -4.76 -0.06 -17.30
CA VAL A 60 -3.49 0.23 -16.60
C VAL A 60 -2.30 -0.32 -17.39
N ASP A 61 -2.36 -1.58 -17.84
CA ASP A 61 -1.26 -2.20 -18.56
C ASP A 61 -0.93 -1.46 -19.88
N GLN A 62 -1.96 -1.04 -20.62
CA GLN A 62 -1.81 -0.28 -21.86
C GLN A 62 -1.40 1.19 -21.61
N GLY A 63 -1.81 1.78 -20.49
CA GLY A 63 -1.60 3.20 -20.18
C GLY A 63 -0.39 3.51 -19.29
N ALA A 64 0.23 2.51 -18.65
CA ALA A 64 1.22 2.73 -17.59
C ALA A 64 2.43 3.57 -18.03
N GLU A 65 3.04 3.27 -19.17
CA GLU A 65 4.19 4.04 -19.67
C GLU A 65 3.81 5.49 -19.98
N SER A 66 2.65 5.72 -20.59
CA SER A 66 2.14 7.06 -20.87
C SER A 66 1.91 7.85 -19.57
N LEU A 67 1.33 7.21 -18.55
CA LEU A 67 1.12 7.80 -17.23
C LEU A 67 2.45 8.16 -16.56
N VAL A 68 3.42 7.23 -16.54
CA VAL A 68 4.74 7.45 -15.94
C VAL A 68 5.52 8.55 -16.67
N ALA A 69 5.44 8.61 -18.00
CA ALA A 69 6.06 9.66 -18.81
C ALA A 69 5.55 11.07 -18.47
N THR A 70 4.34 11.21 -17.90
CA THR A 70 3.86 12.52 -17.44
C THR A 70 4.64 13.02 -16.22
N VAL A 71 5.11 12.09 -15.37
CA VAL A 71 5.81 12.37 -14.10
C VAL A 71 7.31 12.50 -14.33
N VAL A 72 7.89 11.58 -15.09
CA VAL A 72 9.34 11.50 -15.32
C VAL A 72 9.82 12.67 -16.21
N PRO A 73 10.90 13.38 -15.83
CA PRO A 73 11.49 14.41 -16.67
C PRO A 73 11.93 13.86 -18.04
N LYS A 74 11.83 14.67 -19.11
CA LYS A 74 12.18 14.24 -20.47
C LYS A 74 13.61 13.70 -20.60
N GLN A 75 14.54 14.22 -19.79
CA GLN A 75 15.94 13.82 -19.75
C GLN A 75 16.13 12.38 -19.23
N GLN A 76 15.13 11.83 -18.56
CA GLN A 76 15.12 10.48 -17.98
C GLN A 76 14.06 9.59 -18.64
N ALA A 77 13.64 9.92 -19.87
CA ALA A 77 12.60 9.16 -20.58
C ALA A 77 12.96 7.67 -20.74
N GLU A 78 14.24 7.33 -20.80
CA GLU A 78 14.72 5.94 -20.87
C GLU A 78 14.34 5.10 -19.63
N ALA A 79 14.09 5.74 -18.48
CA ALA A 79 13.66 5.05 -17.27
C ALA A 79 12.16 4.71 -17.27
N VAL A 80 11.35 5.31 -18.16
CA VAL A 80 9.89 5.16 -18.16
C VAL A 80 9.44 3.70 -18.29
N PRO A 81 9.98 2.89 -19.22
CA PRO A 81 9.53 1.50 -19.36
C PRO A 81 9.76 0.68 -18.10
N GLU A 82 10.93 0.84 -17.46
CA GLU A 82 11.25 0.13 -16.21
C GLU A 82 10.38 0.60 -15.04
N VAL A 83 10.22 1.92 -14.86
CA VAL A 83 9.39 2.48 -13.78
C VAL A 83 7.92 2.06 -13.95
N ALA A 84 7.42 1.98 -15.19
CA ALA A 84 6.06 1.54 -15.48
C ALA A 84 5.79 0.09 -15.07
N VAL A 85 6.80 -0.80 -15.07
CA VAL A 85 6.64 -2.17 -14.55
C VAL A 85 6.20 -2.14 -13.09
N TYR A 86 6.83 -1.31 -12.25
CA TYR A 86 6.46 -1.20 -10.84
C TYR A 86 5.05 -0.64 -10.65
N LEU A 87 4.64 0.33 -11.48
CA LEU A 87 3.26 0.83 -11.44
C LEU A 87 2.25 -0.30 -11.73
N LYS A 88 2.51 -1.12 -12.74
CA LYS A 88 1.61 -2.23 -13.13
C LYS A 88 1.51 -3.31 -12.05
N GLU A 89 2.63 -3.63 -11.40
CA GLU A 89 2.65 -4.60 -10.30
C GLU A 89 2.08 -4.02 -8.98
N SER A 90 1.93 -2.69 -8.89
CA SER A 90 1.37 -1.97 -7.74
C SER A 90 -0.15 -1.77 -7.78
N VAL A 91 -0.88 -2.58 -8.55
CA VAL A 91 -2.34 -2.51 -8.59
C VAL A 91 -3.05 -3.87 -8.51
N GLY A 92 -2.28 -4.94 -8.28
CA GLY A 92 -2.78 -6.28 -8.05
C GLY A 92 -2.62 -7.23 -9.20
N ASN A 93 -3.17 -8.43 -9.05
CA ASN A 93 -3.02 -9.47 -10.06
C ASN A 93 -4.31 -9.66 -10.85
N SER A 94 -4.28 -9.44 -12.17
CA SER A 94 -5.46 -9.58 -13.03
C SER A 94 -6.04 -11.01 -13.09
N THR A 95 -5.20 -12.03 -12.92
CA THR A 95 -5.64 -13.42 -12.90
C THR A 95 -6.37 -13.75 -11.60
N ARG A 96 -5.74 -13.42 -10.46
CA ARG A 96 -6.23 -13.74 -9.12
C ARG A 96 -7.25 -12.75 -8.55
N ILE A 97 -7.29 -11.52 -9.04
CA ILE A 97 -8.17 -10.43 -8.59
C ILE A 97 -7.97 -10.12 -7.08
N ASP A 98 -6.71 -9.85 -6.69
CA ASP A 98 -6.27 -9.54 -5.31
C ASP A 98 -5.46 -8.21 -5.24
N TYR A 99 -5.65 -7.32 -4.21
CA TYR A 99 -4.81 -6.08 -4.03
C TYR A 99 -5.05 -5.10 -2.82
N GLY A 100 -4.22 -4.00 -2.63
CA GLY A 100 -4.58 -2.80 -1.80
C GLY A 100 -3.76 -1.43 -1.71
N THR A 101 -4.30 -0.46 -0.88
CA THR A 101 -4.18 1.05 -0.60
C THR A 101 -5.08 2.15 -1.28
N GLU A 102 -5.83 2.97 -0.51
CA GLU A 102 -6.77 4.08 -0.90
C GLU A 102 -7.53 4.06 -2.25
N VAL A 103 -6.95 4.43 -3.40
CA VAL A 103 -7.55 4.11 -4.72
C VAL A 103 -7.87 2.62 -4.78
N MET A 104 -7.00 1.84 -4.17
CA MET A 104 -7.10 0.42 -4.04
C MET A 104 -8.02 0.01 -2.87
N ARG A 105 -8.31 0.86 -1.87
CA ARG A 105 -9.47 0.62 -0.97
C ARG A 105 -10.77 0.71 -1.76
N LYS A 106 -10.86 1.64 -2.74
CA LYS A 106 -11.98 1.69 -3.69
C LYS A 106 -11.96 0.44 -4.58
N LEU A 107 -10.83 0.02 -5.15
CA LEU A 107 -10.73 -1.26 -5.90
C LEU A 107 -11.17 -2.47 -5.07
N GLN A 108 -10.68 -2.61 -3.84
CA GLN A 108 -11.02 -3.71 -2.93
C GLN A 108 -12.53 -3.83 -2.74
N LYS A 109 -13.20 -2.69 -2.48
CA LYS A 109 -14.65 -2.64 -2.26
C LYS A 109 -15.42 -2.83 -3.57
N THR A 110 -15.06 -2.09 -4.62
CA THR A 110 -15.74 -2.08 -5.92
C THR A 110 -15.65 -3.45 -6.61
N TYR A 111 -14.47 -4.08 -6.58
CA TYR A 111 -14.21 -5.34 -7.27
C TYR A 111 -14.15 -6.56 -6.35
N ARG A 112 -14.45 -6.43 -5.05
CA ARG A 112 -14.47 -7.55 -4.09
C ARG A 112 -13.18 -8.37 -4.15
N MET A 113 -12.05 -7.66 -4.09
CA MET A 113 -10.72 -8.26 -4.23
C MET A 113 -10.39 -9.12 -3.02
N GLU A 114 -9.68 -10.21 -3.26
CA GLU A 114 -9.23 -11.11 -2.19
C GLU A 114 -7.87 -10.65 -1.63
N PRO A 115 -7.55 -10.95 -0.37
CA PRO A 115 -6.24 -10.64 0.17
C PRO A 115 -5.17 -11.63 -0.31
N ALA A 116 -4.12 -11.10 -0.95
CA ALA A 116 -3.02 -11.90 -1.47
C ALA A 116 -2.12 -12.40 -0.32
N GLY A 117 -1.97 -13.72 -0.18
CA GLY A 117 -1.10 -14.30 0.85
C GLY A 117 -1.60 -14.07 2.29
N SER A 118 -2.91 -13.89 2.49
CA SER A 118 -3.52 -13.66 3.80
C SER A 118 -3.11 -14.74 4.81
N GLN A 119 -2.67 -14.28 5.99
CA GLN A 119 -2.49 -15.14 7.16
C GLN A 119 -3.72 -15.10 8.10
N GLY A 120 -4.83 -14.47 7.66
CA GLY A 120 -6.03 -14.26 8.47
C GLY A 120 -5.70 -13.54 9.80
N VAL A 121 -6.15 -14.10 10.91
CA VAL A 121 -5.91 -13.58 12.27
C VAL A 121 -4.43 -13.49 12.67
N TRP A 122 -3.54 -14.16 11.93
CA TRP A 122 -2.09 -14.14 12.17
C TRP A 122 -1.37 -13.01 11.41
N GLY A 123 -2.02 -12.41 10.41
CA GLY A 123 -1.52 -11.27 9.66
C GLY A 123 -1.75 -9.95 10.39
N LEU A 124 -0.93 -8.94 10.08
CA LEU A 124 -1.12 -7.58 10.60
C LEU A 124 -2.43 -6.96 10.08
N ASP A 125 -2.65 -7.06 8.78
CA ASP A 125 -3.85 -6.64 8.06
C ASP A 125 -3.96 -7.49 6.79
N ASP A 126 -5.18 -7.61 6.25
CA ASP A 126 -5.44 -8.43 5.07
C ASP A 126 -4.73 -7.91 3.81
N PHE A 127 -4.46 -6.60 3.74
CA PHE A 127 -3.98 -5.98 2.51
C PHE A 127 -2.76 -5.09 2.69
N GLN A 128 -2.58 -4.46 3.86
CA GLN A 128 -1.66 -3.35 4.06
C GLN A 128 -0.61 -3.60 5.12
N PHE A 129 0.60 -3.05 4.91
CA PHE A 129 1.64 -3.06 5.93
C PHE A 129 2.27 -1.67 6.10
N LEU A 130 2.77 -1.07 5.02
CA LEU A 130 3.50 0.21 5.05
C LEU A 130 2.73 1.36 5.73
N PRO A 131 1.40 1.53 5.55
CA PRO A 131 0.65 2.56 6.27
C PRO A 131 0.75 2.45 7.79
N PHE A 132 0.86 1.25 8.35
CA PHE A 132 1.04 1.06 9.80
C PHE A 132 2.45 1.46 10.26
N ILE A 133 3.48 1.19 9.45
CA ILE A 133 4.86 1.63 9.74
C ILE A 133 4.93 3.16 9.74
N TRP A 134 4.49 3.81 8.66
CA TRP A 134 4.56 5.27 8.56
C TRP A 134 3.62 5.95 9.55
N GLY A 135 2.39 5.44 9.73
CA GLY A 135 1.43 5.96 10.69
C GLY A 135 1.92 5.86 12.14
N SER A 136 2.51 4.74 12.54
CA SER A 136 3.11 4.61 13.88
C SER A 136 4.29 5.56 14.07
N SER A 137 5.06 5.86 13.02
CA SER A 137 6.14 6.85 13.11
C SER A 137 5.60 8.26 13.30
N GLN A 138 4.52 8.63 12.61
CA GLN A 138 3.88 9.94 12.76
C GLN A 138 3.41 10.22 14.20
N LEU A 139 3.08 9.17 14.95
CA LEU A 139 2.58 9.23 16.32
C LEU A 139 3.69 9.11 17.39
N ILE A 140 4.97 9.00 16.98
CA ILE A 140 6.09 9.05 17.93
C ILE A 140 6.07 10.40 18.65
N ASP A 141 6.17 10.34 19.98
CA ASP A 141 6.13 11.49 20.89
C ASP A 141 4.81 12.30 20.83
N HIS A 142 3.71 11.70 20.33
CA HIS A 142 2.41 12.37 20.29
C HIS A 142 1.89 12.67 21.71
N PRO A 143 1.41 13.90 21.99
CA PRO A 143 1.14 14.36 23.36
C PRO A 143 0.03 13.57 24.08
N ASN A 144 -0.98 13.12 23.34
CA ASN A 144 -2.20 12.53 23.92
C ASN A 144 -2.58 11.16 23.36
N LEU A 145 -1.95 10.73 22.25
CA LEU A 145 -2.35 9.51 21.55
C LEU A 145 -1.28 8.47 21.81
N GLU A 146 -1.66 7.44 22.53
CA GLU A 146 -0.90 6.21 22.76
C GLU A 146 -1.47 5.05 21.91
N PRO A 147 -0.70 3.97 21.68
CA PRO A 147 -1.17 2.81 20.91
C PRO A 147 -2.52 2.24 21.36
N ARG A 148 -2.82 2.22 22.65
CA ARG A 148 -4.12 1.72 23.15
C ARG A 148 -5.35 2.45 22.62
N HIS A 149 -5.21 3.64 22.04
CA HIS A 149 -6.36 4.43 21.57
C HIS A 149 -6.81 4.07 20.14
N PHE A 150 -6.02 3.35 19.33
CA PHE A 150 -6.45 3.06 17.95
C PHE A 150 -7.52 1.96 17.84
N VAL A 151 -7.80 1.27 18.95
CA VAL A 151 -8.82 0.21 19.02
C VAL A 151 -10.20 0.74 19.45
N ASP A 152 -10.32 2.04 19.75
CA ASP A 152 -11.60 2.65 20.13
C ASP A 152 -12.61 2.68 18.94
N GLU A 153 -13.84 2.24 19.20
CA GLU A 153 -14.80 1.53 18.33
C GLU A 153 -15.36 2.24 17.08
N LYS A 154 -14.89 3.40 16.63
CA LYS A 154 -15.65 4.19 15.63
C LYS A 154 -15.50 3.78 14.16
N VAL A 155 -14.60 2.84 13.79
CA VAL A 155 -14.21 2.64 12.38
C VAL A 155 -14.09 1.17 11.94
N MET A 156 -14.48 0.18 12.76
CA MET A 156 -14.02 -1.21 12.59
C MET A 156 -15.00 -2.15 11.87
N LYS A 157 -14.48 -3.27 11.36
CA LYS A 157 -15.26 -4.40 10.83
C LYS A 157 -16.32 -4.82 11.88
N THR A 158 -17.47 -5.34 11.43
CA THR A 158 -18.52 -5.79 12.37
C THR A 158 -18.00 -6.91 13.29
N GLY A 159 -18.18 -6.74 14.60
CA GLY A 159 -17.74 -7.68 15.63
C GLY A 159 -16.64 -7.12 16.52
N PRO A 160 -16.26 -7.82 17.60
CA PRO A 160 -15.17 -7.40 18.48
C PRO A 160 -13.83 -7.34 17.75
N PHE A 161 -13.10 -6.24 17.93
CA PHE A 161 -11.78 -6.02 17.32
C PHE A 161 -10.78 -7.18 17.43
N PRO A 162 -10.59 -7.83 18.61
CA PRO A 162 -9.66 -8.95 18.73
C PRO A 162 -10.04 -10.18 17.89
N GLU A 163 -11.32 -10.36 17.53
CA GLU A 163 -11.76 -11.55 16.77
C GLU A 163 -11.34 -11.51 15.30
N HIS A 164 -11.23 -10.31 14.73
CA HIS A 164 -10.87 -10.14 13.32
C HIS A 164 -9.50 -9.49 13.09
N SER A 165 -8.88 -8.92 14.14
CA SER A 165 -7.63 -8.15 14.05
C SER A 165 -6.72 -8.37 15.28
N ASN A 166 -6.54 -9.63 15.68
CA ASN A 166 -5.80 -10.01 16.88
C ASN A 166 -4.36 -9.46 16.96
N GLN A 167 -3.61 -9.44 15.85
CA GLN A 167 -2.26 -8.87 15.85
C GLN A 167 -2.27 -7.37 16.16
N LEU A 168 -3.17 -6.61 15.53
CA LEU A 168 -3.35 -5.19 15.83
C LEU A 168 -3.82 -5.00 17.27
N TRP A 169 -4.70 -5.87 17.78
CA TRP A 169 -5.13 -5.81 19.18
C TRP A 169 -3.94 -5.94 20.13
N ASN A 170 -3.06 -6.91 19.90
CA ASN A 170 -1.84 -7.10 20.70
C ASN A 170 -0.90 -5.89 20.60
N ILE A 171 -0.78 -5.27 19.41
CA ILE A 171 0.02 -4.07 19.20
C ILE A 171 -0.52 -2.88 20.02
N SER A 172 -1.82 -2.80 20.27
CA SER A 172 -2.42 -1.73 21.08
C SER A 172 -1.91 -1.71 22.53
N ALA A 173 -1.46 -2.86 23.04
CA ALA A 173 -0.87 -2.98 24.38
C ALA A 173 0.59 -2.54 24.47
N VAL A 174 1.24 -2.21 23.34
CA VAL A 174 2.63 -1.75 23.32
C VAL A 174 2.70 -0.33 23.92
N PRO A 175 3.64 -0.04 24.84
CA PRO A 175 3.57 1.16 25.68
C PRO A 175 3.94 2.47 24.96
N SER A 176 4.43 2.43 23.72
CA SER A 176 4.78 3.65 22.98
C SER A 176 4.81 3.42 21.47
N TRP A 177 4.50 4.46 20.70
CA TRP A 177 4.57 4.44 19.24
C TRP A 177 5.98 4.18 18.71
N SER A 178 7.02 4.61 19.42
CA SER A 178 8.42 4.28 19.05
C SER A 178 8.68 2.77 19.07
N LYS A 179 8.16 2.06 20.09
CA LYS A 179 8.26 0.60 20.17
C LYS A 179 7.37 -0.09 19.12
N VAL A 180 6.17 0.43 18.89
CA VAL A 180 5.28 -0.07 17.81
C VAL A 180 6.00 0.01 16.46
N ASN A 181 6.53 1.17 16.10
CA ASN A 181 7.22 1.39 14.84
C ASN A 181 8.44 0.45 14.67
N GLN A 182 9.28 0.31 15.70
CA GLN A 182 10.41 -0.61 15.68
C GLN A 182 9.97 -2.07 15.50
N GLY A 183 8.90 -2.48 16.18
CA GLY A 183 8.31 -3.83 16.04
C GLY A 183 7.78 -4.07 14.63
N LEU A 184 7.03 -3.11 14.08
CA LEU A 184 6.47 -3.19 12.73
C LEU A 184 7.58 -3.25 11.65
N ILE A 185 8.69 -2.52 11.81
CA ILE A 185 9.81 -2.61 10.87
C ILE A 185 10.45 -4.02 10.90
N ARG A 186 10.60 -4.63 12.08
CA ARG A 186 11.13 -6.00 12.18
C ARG A 186 10.16 -7.01 11.60
N MET A 187 8.87 -6.85 11.89
CA MET A 187 7.81 -7.71 11.35
C MET A 187 7.71 -7.58 9.82
N TYR A 188 7.88 -6.39 9.25
CA TYR A 188 7.89 -6.19 7.80
C TYR A 188 9.04 -6.94 7.12
N LYS A 189 10.23 -6.93 7.74
CA LYS A 189 11.35 -7.73 7.23
C LYS A 189 11.02 -9.21 7.23
N ALA A 190 10.62 -9.76 8.38
CA ALA A 190 10.39 -11.19 8.55
C ALA A 190 9.18 -11.72 7.76
N GLU A 191 8.06 -10.98 7.75
CA GLU A 191 6.77 -11.46 7.21
C GLU A 191 6.48 -10.96 5.79
N CYS A 192 7.24 -9.99 5.27
CA CYS A 192 7.10 -9.51 3.89
C CYS A 192 8.38 -9.72 3.08
N LEU A 193 9.49 -9.08 3.47
CA LEU A 193 10.71 -9.07 2.64
C LEU A 193 11.44 -10.42 2.64
N GLU A 194 11.42 -11.16 3.75
CA GLU A 194 12.06 -12.47 3.92
C GLU A 194 11.08 -13.63 3.69
N LYS A 195 9.82 -13.33 3.33
CA LYS A 195 8.76 -14.32 3.11
C LYS A 195 8.63 -14.63 1.62
N PHE A 196 9.20 -15.76 1.19
CA PHE A 196 9.22 -16.13 -0.23
C PHE A 196 7.84 -16.04 -0.93
N PRO A 197 6.74 -16.60 -0.38
CA PRO A 197 5.42 -16.48 -1.01
C PRO A 197 4.95 -15.04 -1.28
N VAL A 198 5.43 -14.08 -0.49
CA VAL A 198 5.09 -12.66 -0.60
C VAL A 198 6.01 -11.96 -1.60
N ILE A 199 7.33 -12.13 -1.45
CA ILE A 199 8.33 -11.36 -2.21
C ILE A 199 8.69 -11.98 -3.58
N GLN A 200 8.29 -13.23 -3.86
CA GLN A 200 8.61 -13.94 -5.12
C GLN A 200 8.19 -13.19 -6.40
N HIS A 201 7.27 -12.24 -6.29
CA HIS A 201 6.79 -11.45 -7.43
C HIS A 201 7.57 -10.14 -7.65
N PHE A 202 8.51 -9.81 -6.76
CA PHE A 202 9.34 -8.61 -6.88
C PHE A 202 10.17 -8.62 -8.17
N LYS A 203 10.18 -7.50 -8.89
CA LYS A 203 10.90 -7.36 -10.16
C LYS A 203 12.22 -6.62 -9.94
N PHE A 204 13.28 -7.15 -10.52
CA PHE A 204 14.61 -6.54 -10.51
C PHE A 204 14.94 -6.00 -11.90
N GLY A 205 15.57 -4.84 -11.92
CA GLY A 205 15.93 -4.10 -13.13
C GLY A 205 17.22 -3.32 -12.93
N SER A 206 17.42 -2.25 -13.70
CA SER A 206 18.59 -1.38 -13.55
C SER A 206 18.49 -0.47 -12.32
N LEU A 207 17.28 -0.03 -11.95
CA LEU A 207 17.00 0.85 -10.82
C LEU A 207 17.02 0.09 -9.49
N LEU A 208 16.55 -1.16 -9.49
CA LEU A 208 16.56 -2.06 -8.34
C LEU A 208 17.33 -3.35 -8.74
N PRO A 209 18.67 -3.32 -8.69
CA PRO A 209 19.52 -4.43 -9.09
C PRO A 209 19.41 -5.61 -8.13
N ILE A 210 19.53 -6.83 -8.66
CA ILE A 210 19.66 -8.07 -7.88
C ILE A 210 21.11 -8.35 -7.47
N GLN A 211 22.05 -7.62 -8.06
CA GLN A 211 23.47 -7.74 -7.78
C GLN A 211 23.76 -7.43 -6.31
N PRO A 212 24.80 -8.04 -5.71
CA PRO A 212 25.21 -7.74 -4.35
C PRO A 212 25.41 -6.23 -4.14
N VAL A 213 24.95 -5.74 -2.99
CA VAL A 213 25.10 -4.34 -2.60
C VAL A 213 26.59 -4.00 -2.57
N ALA A 214 26.96 -2.89 -3.21
CA ALA A 214 28.32 -2.38 -3.15
C ALA A 214 28.68 -2.04 -1.69
N PRO A 215 29.88 -2.39 -1.23
CA PRO A 215 30.32 -2.14 0.14
C PRO A 215 30.35 -0.65 0.51
#